data_AF-A0A4V2EJS2-F1
#
_entry.id   AF-A0A4V2EJS2-F1
#
_cell.length_a   1.000
_cell.length_b   1.000
_cell.length_c   1.000
_cell.angle_alpha   90.00
_cell.angle_beta   90.00
_cell.angle_gamma   90.00
#
_symmetry.space_group_name_H-M   'P 1'
#
loop_
_entity.id
_entity.type
_entity.pdbx_description
1 polymer ?
#
loop_
_entity_poly.entity_id
_entity_poly.type
_entity_poly.pdbx_seq_one_letter_code
_entity_poly.pdbx_strand_id
1 'polypeptide(L)' 'MTLSNEGRLWHGMAPYNPKIIQKVLDIYLVYNNYVKLTRNRKGGFNNDTPAMRLGLARGLVKMVDILYQS' A
#
# COMPACT_ATOMS: atom_id res chain seq x y z
N MET A 1 14.82 -27.78 31.76
CA MET A 1 15.07 -26.37 31.38
C MET A 1 16.05 -26.43 30.21
N THR A 2 15.77 -26.00 28.99
CA THR A 2 15.12 -24.76 28.57
C THR A 2 14.44 -24.93 27.20
N LEU A 3 13.13 -24.72 27.15
CA LEU A 3 12.41 -24.30 25.94
C LEU A 3 12.85 -22.86 25.60
N SER A 4 12.87 -22.49 24.30
CA SER A 4 12.52 -21.12 23.79
C SER A 4 13.44 -20.39 22.79
N ASN A 5 14.29 -21.03 21.98
CA ASN A 5 15.04 -20.25 20.94
C ASN A 5 15.02 -20.77 19.49
N GLU A 6 14.37 -21.88 19.17
CA GLU A 6 14.40 -22.45 17.81
C GLU A 6 13.56 -21.67 16.76
N GLY A 7 12.70 -20.74 17.19
CA GLY A 7 11.80 -19.98 16.28
C GLY A 7 12.20 -18.52 16.02
N ARG A 8 13.33 -18.03 16.55
CA ARG A 8 13.77 -16.63 16.44
C ARG A 8 15.10 -16.49 15.68
N LEU A 9 15.36 -17.38 14.73
CA LEU A 9 16.44 -17.17 13.77
C LEU A 9 15.99 -16.07 12.80
N TRP A 10 16.67 -14.93 12.83
CA TRP A 10 16.44 -13.85 11.87
C TRP A 10 16.93 -14.33 10.50
N HIS A 11 16.01 -14.87 9.70
CA HIS A 11 16.27 -15.21 8.31
C HIS A 11 16.40 -13.90 7.52
N GLY A 12 17.58 -13.27 7.56
CA GLY A 12 17.89 -12.08 6.76
C GLY A 12 17.75 -12.31 5.25
N MET A 13 17.65 -13.58 4.84
CA MET A 13 17.36 -14.07 3.50
C MET A 13 16.14 -14.98 3.54
N ALA A 14 15.00 -14.51 4.04
CA ALA A 14 13.74 -15.22 3.79
C ALA A 14 13.59 -15.35 2.26
N PRO A 15 13.48 -16.56 1.70
CA PRO A 15 13.41 -16.73 0.24
C PRO A 15 12.26 -15.90 -0.30
N TYR A 16 12.55 -15.09 -1.32
CA TYR A 16 11.61 -14.25 -2.05
C TYR A 16 10.30 -15.01 -2.26
N ASN A 17 9.23 -14.60 -1.55
CA ASN A 17 7.92 -15.17 -1.75
C ASN A 17 7.17 -14.28 -2.75
N PRO A 18 7.07 -14.67 -4.04
CA PRO A 18 6.41 -13.85 -5.06
C PRO A 18 4.98 -13.47 -4.68
N LYS A 19 4.28 -14.34 -3.94
CA LYS A 19 2.89 -14.09 -3.52
C LYS A 19 2.79 -12.94 -2.52
N ILE A 20 3.81 -12.70 -1.69
CA ILE A 20 3.82 -11.57 -0.75
C ILE A 20 4.06 -10.27 -1.50
N ILE A 21 4.98 -10.28 -2.46
CA ILE A 21 5.35 -9.07 -3.21
C ILE A 21 4.22 -8.59 -4.09
N GLN A 22 3.47 -9.50 -4.72
CA GLN A 22 2.26 -9.13 -5.44
C GLN A 22 1.27 -8.38 -4.53
N LYS A 23 1.00 -8.91 -3.34
CA LYS A 23 0.08 -8.27 -2.37
C LYS A 23 0.56 -6.88 -1.96
N VAL A 24 1.85 -6.73 -1.66
CA VAL A 24 2.44 -5.44 -1.29
C VAL A 24 2.37 -4.45 -2.46
N LEU A 25 2.63 -4.92 -3.68
CA LEU A 25 2.55 -4.10 -4.89
C LEU A 25 1.12 -3.64 -5.15
N ASP A 26 0.14 -4.53 -5.01
CA ASP A 26 -1.28 -4.20 -5.17
C ASP A 26 -1.70 -3.11 -4.19
N ILE A 27 -1.33 -3.24 -2.91
CA ILE A 27 -1.57 -2.21 -1.88
C ILE A 27 -0.91 -0.89 -2.27
N TYR A 28 0.34 -0.94 -2.73
CA TYR A 28 1.08 0.25 -3.12
C TYR A 28 0.44 0.97 -4.31
N LEU A 29 -0.02 0.21 -5.32
CA LEU A 29 -0.70 0.74 -6.49
C LEU A 29 -2.03 1.40 -6.12
N VAL A 30 -2.84 0.74 -5.28
CA VAL A 30 -4.12 1.31 -4.83
C VAL A 30 -3.89 2.59 -4.02
N TYR A 31 -2.96 2.56 -3.07
CA TYR A 31 -2.65 3.73 -2.25
C TYR A 31 -2.20 4.93 -3.09
N ASN A 32 -1.26 4.74 -4.03
CA ASN A 32 -0.75 5.85 -4.84
C ASN A 32 -1.80 6.42 -5.82
N ASN A 33 -2.75 5.61 -6.28
CA ASN A 33 -3.73 6.05 -7.27
C ASN A 33 -5.02 6.62 -6.66
N TYR A 34 -5.49 6.08 -5.54
CA TYR A 34 -6.81 6.41 -4.97
C TYR A 34 -6.76 7.20 -3.65
N VAL A 35 -5.65 7.11 -2.92
CA VAL A 35 -5.54 7.71 -1.56
C VAL A 35 -4.57 8.89 -1.55
N LYS A 36 -3.39 8.72 -2.15
CA LYS A 36 -2.32 9.72 -2.13
C LYS A 36 -2.64 10.91 -3.03
N LEU A 37 -2.48 12.11 -2.48
CA LEU A 37 -2.65 13.36 -3.22
C LEU A 37 -1.55 13.54 -4.28
N THR A 38 -1.96 14.08 -5.42
CA THR A 38 -1.05 14.39 -6.54
C THR A 38 -0.14 15.54 -6.15
N ARG A 39 1.16 15.41 -6.45
CA ARG A 39 2.10 16.52 -6.29
C ARG A 39 1.90 17.55 -7.39
N ASN A 40 1.93 18.82 -7.01
CA ASN A 40 1.90 19.92 -7.95
C ASN A 40 3.31 20.21 -8.47
N ARG A 41 3.40 20.91 -9.61
CA ARG A 41 4.69 21.26 -10.26
C ARG A 41 5.59 22.14 -9.37
N LYS A 42 5.02 22.83 -8.39
CA LYS A 42 5.71 23.73 -7.46
C LYS A 42 6.15 23.03 -6.15
N GLY A 43 6.00 21.72 -6.04
CA GLY A 43 6.43 20.93 -4.87
C GLY A 43 5.42 20.79 -3.74
N GLY A 44 4.22 21.38 -3.85
CA GLY A 44 3.09 21.15 -2.94
C GLY A 44 2.18 20.00 -3.38
N PHE A 45 1.01 19.88 -2.75
CA PHE A 45 -0.01 18.90 -3.10
C PHE A 45 -1.25 19.58 -3.71
N ASN A 46 -1.87 18.91 -4.68
CA ASN A 46 -3.20 19.23 -5.16
C ASN A 46 -4.24 18.47 -4.31
N ASN A 47 -5.50 18.92 -4.36
CA ASN A 47 -6.62 18.25 -3.69
C ASN A 47 -7.25 17.14 -4.58
N ASP A 48 -6.47 16.51 -5.44
CA ASP A 48 -6.90 15.45 -6.34
C ASP A 48 -5.97 14.24 -6.31
N THR A 49 -6.52 13.07 -6.60
CA THR A 49 -5.77 11.82 -6.79
C THR A 49 -5.69 11.48 -8.27
N PRO A 50 -4.71 10.66 -8.70
CA PRO A 50 -4.63 10.20 -10.09
C PRO A 50 -5.94 9.57 -10.59
N ALA A 51 -6.61 8.78 -9.76
CA ALA A 51 -7.91 8.19 -10.09
C ALA A 51 -9.02 9.22 -10.29
N MET A 52 -9.01 10.32 -9.52
CA MET A 52 -9.95 11.43 -9.70
C MET A 52 -9.71 12.17 -11.03
N ARG A 53 -8.44 12.39 -11.39
CA ARG A 53 -8.07 13.04 -12.66
C ARG A 53 -8.48 12.24 -13.90
N LEU A 54 -8.51 10.92 -13.77
CA LEU A 54 -8.97 10.01 -14.83
C LEU A 54 -10.49 9.77 -14.80
N GLY A 55 -11.22 10.34 -13.84
CA GLY A 55 -12.67 10.13 -13.69
C GLY A 55 -13.06 8.76 -13.13
N LEU A 56 -12.10 7.98 -12.61
CA LEU A 56 -12.34 6.67 -12.00
C LEU A 56 -12.90 6.78 -10.57
N ALA A 57 -12.52 7.85 -9.85
CA ALA A 57 -12.99 8.13 -8.50
C ALA A 57 -13.67 9.50 -8.44
N ARG A 58 -14.81 9.59 -7.75
CA ARG A 58 -15.54 10.88 -7.57
C ARG A 58 -14.94 11.76 -6.47
N GLY A 59 -14.12 11.19 -5.59
CA GLY A 59 -13.55 11.89 -4.44
C GLY A 59 -12.45 11.07 -3.79
N LEU A 60 -11.94 11.57 -2.65
CA LEU A 60 -10.94 10.88 -1.85
C LEU A 60 -11.51 9.58 -1.29
N VAL A 61 -10.79 8.48 -1.52
CA VAL A 61 -11.13 7.16 -0.98
C VAL A 61 -10.32 6.94 0.28
N LYS A 62 -10.96 6.49 1.36
CA LYS A 62 -10.24 6.13 2.60
C LYS A 62 -9.66 4.72 2.46
N MET A 63 -8.48 4.51 3.03
CA MET A 63 -7.82 3.19 3.00
C MET A 63 -8.68 2.08 3.65
N VAL A 64 -9.48 2.43 4.66
CA VAL A 64 -10.40 1.49 5.32
C VAL A 64 -11.46 0.96 4.36
N ASP A 65 -11.99 1.80 3.47
CA ASP A 65 -13.04 1.41 2.52
C ASP A 65 -12.52 0.44 1.45
N ILE A 66 -11.20 0.44 1.23
CA ILE A 66 -10.51 -0.46 0.31
C ILE A 66 -10.21 -1.81 0.97
N LEU A 67 -9.75 -1.79 2.24
CA LEU A 67 -9.32 -2.98 2.95
C LEU A 67 -10.50 -3.76 3.57
N TYR A 68 -11.56 -3.05 3.93
CA TYR A 68 -12.77 -3.59 4.55
C TYR A 68 -13.97 -3.31 3.65
N GLN A 69 -14.01 -3.99 2.52
CA GLN A 69 -15.18 -3.98 1.65
C GLN A 69 -16.25 -4.88 2.30
N SER A 70 -17.29 -4.26 2.86
CA SER A 70 -18.39 -4.94 3.55
C SER A 70 -19.43 -5.52 2.59
#